data_AF-A0A6P0SKC6-F1
#
_entry.id   AF-A0A6P0SKC6-F1
#
_cell.length_a   1.000
_cell.length_b   1.000
_cell.length_c   1.000
_cell.angle_alpha   90.00
_cell.angle_beta   90.00
_cell.angle_gamma   90.00
#
_symmetry.space_group_name_H-M   'P 1'
#
loop_
_entity.id
_entity.type
_entity.pdbx_description
1 polymer ?
#
loop_
_entity_poly.entity_id
_entity_poly.type
_entity_poly.pdbx_seq_one_letter_code
_entity_poly.pdbx_strand_id
1 'polypeptide(L)'
;MTINARPEKTYGLIVGIENYQATNWNVNGPVGDAIKFADWLLSQGVPTDNIRLCLSPLTENITLVNNFKITSKPATEHNLVDIITNDLSQQTGDLLFMFWAGHGFITSERNRRLLCADASKNNWQNLDFNSLLLLLGSESFKITHHICIVDACANYLLESRGRPTNLGGKQFPSGQPRTDTQQFVLLATREGERAKVNSSAKTGYFSQAVRKALEHHDWLPDMEVVADQVKQQFASLNKQQLPTYFYRRSWDSDIDVYHPNPFEVAHNIPSTQACKFVDRHQPLEELHQLLQDNTIVAITDRTGKGGVGKTELAIRYSWYNLENYPGGCCWLNLQGVDIVTQLSEFAIVNDFPGFNIPENLSIASQLAYCWRKWQPGKVLLVFDNVTDIEQIKKYLPPMGSRFRVLITTRSSQLPYPSLPLGELPETEALELLAQLLGKELVQKELEFATKLCQFVGCIPLGLYTIAAQRSKSGST
;
A
#
# COMPACT_ATOMS: atom_id res chain seq x y z
N MET A 1 15.11 2.87 -16.09
CA MET A 1 15.53 3.85 -17.15
C MET A 1 16.28 5.01 -16.51
N THR A 2 17.38 5.47 -17.10
CA THR A 2 18.33 6.41 -16.45
C THR A 2 17.94 7.88 -16.63
N ILE A 3 17.55 8.56 -15.53
CA ILE A 3 17.47 10.02 -15.49
C ILE A 3 18.90 10.55 -15.59
N ASN A 4 19.20 11.36 -16.62
CA ASN A 4 20.51 11.99 -16.76
C ASN A 4 20.52 13.33 -16.00
N ALA A 5 20.96 13.31 -14.74
CA ALA A 5 21.03 14.49 -13.89
C ALA A 5 22.45 14.70 -13.38
N ARG A 6 22.92 15.96 -13.36
CA ARG A 6 24.22 16.30 -12.77
C ARG A 6 24.10 16.65 -11.29
N PRO A 7 25.05 16.25 -10.43
CA PRO A 7 25.03 16.61 -9.01
C PRO A 7 24.96 18.13 -8.78
N GLU A 8 25.72 18.92 -9.54
CA GLU A 8 25.76 20.38 -9.42
C GLU A 8 24.45 21.09 -9.80
N LYS A 9 23.57 20.41 -10.54
CA LYS A 9 22.23 20.88 -10.91
C LYS A 9 21.11 20.15 -10.19
N THR A 10 21.43 19.39 -9.16
CA THR A 10 20.45 18.68 -8.35
C THR A 10 20.10 19.53 -7.12
N TYR A 11 18.81 19.56 -6.78
CA TYR A 11 18.29 20.17 -5.56
C TYR A 11 17.78 19.10 -4.61
N GLY A 12 17.98 19.30 -3.31
CA GLY A 12 17.55 18.38 -2.27
C GLY A 12 16.44 18.99 -1.40
N LEU A 13 15.36 18.26 -1.13
CA LEU A 13 14.45 18.53 -0.01
C LEU A 13 14.51 17.36 0.97
N ILE A 14 15.19 17.55 2.09
CA ILE A 14 15.53 16.48 3.03
C ILE A 14 14.86 16.77 4.36
N VAL A 15 13.89 15.92 4.73
CA VAL A 15 13.00 16.13 5.87
C VAL A 15 13.15 14.98 6.88
N GLY A 16 13.41 15.32 8.14
CA GLY A 16 13.49 14.37 9.26
C GLY A 16 12.78 14.92 10.49
N ILE A 17 11.75 14.20 10.96
CA ILE A 17 10.90 14.68 12.06
C ILE A 17 10.89 13.66 13.19
N GLU A 18 11.43 14.05 14.34
CA GLU A 18 11.45 13.24 15.55
C GLU A 18 10.60 13.84 16.67
N ASN A 19 10.55 15.17 16.72
CA ASN A 19 9.81 15.93 17.71
C ASN A 19 8.58 16.59 17.08
N TYR A 20 7.42 16.26 17.62
CA TYR A 20 6.11 16.78 17.23
C TYR A 20 5.51 17.61 18.37
N GLN A 21 4.68 18.60 18.05
CA GLN A 21 3.93 19.36 19.06
C GLN A 21 3.08 18.42 19.95
N ALA A 22 2.50 17.37 19.36
CA ALA A 22 2.02 16.22 20.14
C ALA A 22 3.19 15.31 20.54
N THR A 23 3.76 15.54 21.73
CA THR A 23 4.95 14.82 22.22
C THR A 23 4.81 13.29 22.27
N ASN A 24 3.59 12.77 22.39
CA ASN A 24 3.30 11.33 22.34
C ASN A 24 3.43 10.72 20.93
N TRP A 25 3.74 11.53 19.92
CA TRP A 25 4.07 11.10 18.57
C TRP A 25 5.58 11.11 18.31
N ASN A 26 6.40 11.49 19.30
CA ASN A 26 7.84 11.54 19.09
C ASN A 26 8.41 10.17 18.74
N VAL A 27 9.35 10.15 17.79
CA VAL A 27 10.00 8.95 17.28
C VAL A 27 11.47 9.25 17.04
N ASN A 28 12.37 8.33 17.38
CA ASN A 28 13.81 8.53 17.22
C ASN A 28 14.30 7.85 15.94
N GLY A 29 15.21 8.50 15.22
CA GLY A 29 15.82 7.99 13.99
C GLY A 29 15.62 8.85 12.76
N PRO A 30 14.41 9.41 12.48
CA PRO A 30 14.17 10.21 11.28
C PRO A 30 15.16 11.35 11.00
N VAL A 31 15.61 12.09 12.03
CA VAL A 31 16.62 13.14 11.83
C VAL A 31 17.98 12.54 11.46
N GLY A 32 18.37 11.45 12.11
CA GLY A 32 19.60 10.75 11.78
C GLY A 32 19.59 10.18 10.35
N ASP A 33 18.44 9.71 9.87
CA ASP A 33 18.29 9.23 8.48
C ASP A 33 18.33 10.38 7.48
N ALA A 34 17.62 11.49 7.75
CA ALA A 34 17.66 12.69 6.93
C ALA A 34 19.09 13.24 6.78
N ILE A 35 19.86 13.32 7.87
CA ILE A 35 21.27 13.74 7.83
C ILE A 35 22.11 12.82 6.95
N LYS A 36 21.92 11.50 7.02
CA LYS A 36 22.67 10.54 6.18
C LYS A 36 22.33 10.68 4.70
N PHE A 37 21.07 10.96 4.34
CA PHE A 37 20.70 11.24 2.95
C PHE A 37 21.27 12.57 2.46
N ALA A 38 21.27 13.61 3.30
CA ALA A 38 21.91 14.88 2.95
C ALA A 38 23.43 14.72 2.78
N ASP A 39 24.09 13.96 3.66
CA ASP A 39 25.52 13.66 3.55
C ASP A 39 25.85 12.83 2.31
N TRP A 40 24.98 11.87 1.97
CA TRP A 40 25.09 11.14 0.71
C TRP A 40 25.01 12.09 -0.49
N LEU A 41 24.04 12.99 -0.58
CA LEU A 41 23.97 13.99 -1.67
C LEU A 41 25.24 14.84 -1.76
N LEU A 42 25.76 15.32 -0.61
CA LEU A 42 27.02 16.05 -0.56
C LEU A 42 28.20 15.21 -1.09
N SER A 43 28.26 13.92 -0.74
CA SER A 43 29.30 13.00 -1.21
C SER A 43 29.27 12.77 -2.73
N GLN A 44 28.09 12.91 -3.34
CA GLN A 44 27.90 12.83 -4.79
C GLN A 44 28.23 14.14 -5.51
N GLY A 45 28.54 15.22 -4.79
CA GLY A 45 28.88 16.53 -5.36
C GLY A 45 27.70 17.50 -5.48
N VAL A 46 26.57 17.22 -4.84
CA VAL A 46 25.45 18.19 -4.76
C VAL A 46 25.87 19.38 -3.89
N PRO A 47 25.74 20.64 -4.36
CA PRO A 47 26.12 21.82 -3.59
C PRO A 47 25.33 21.94 -2.29
N THR A 48 25.98 22.41 -1.21
CA THR A 48 25.32 22.70 0.07
C THR A 48 24.13 23.64 -0.09
N ASP A 49 24.29 24.65 -0.93
CA ASP A 49 23.27 25.68 -1.19
C ASP A 49 22.10 25.16 -2.03
N ASN A 50 22.17 23.94 -2.57
CA ASN A 50 21.06 23.29 -3.26
C ASN A 50 20.24 22.36 -2.35
N ILE A 51 20.69 22.12 -1.12
CA ILE A 51 20.02 21.20 -0.19
C ILE A 51 19.22 22.00 0.83
N ARG A 52 17.90 21.82 0.82
CA ARG A 52 16.96 22.33 1.83
C ARG A 52 16.77 21.24 2.88
N LEU A 53 17.35 21.48 4.05
CA LEU A 53 17.30 20.56 5.17
C LEU A 53 16.26 21.02 6.19
N CYS A 54 15.25 20.17 6.45
CA CYS A 54 14.18 20.43 7.40
C CYS A 54 14.19 19.39 8.51
N LEU A 55 14.62 19.79 9.71
CA LEU A 55 14.82 18.87 10.84
C LEU A 55 14.09 19.35 12.08
N SER A 56 13.43 18.43 12.77
CA SER A 56 12.82 18.65 14.09
C SER A 56 13.31 17.57 15.05
N PRO A 57 14.52 17.71 15.61
CA PRO A 57 15.17 16.67 16.43
C PRO A 57 14.54 16.54 17.81
N LEU A 58 14.64 15.33 18.38
CA LEU A 58 14.56 15.15 19.82
C LEU A 58 15.72 15.85 20.53
N THR A 59 15.55 16.21 21.81
CA THR A 59 16.56 16.93 22.60
C THR A 59 17.93 16.24 22.56
N GLU A 60 17.97 14.90 22.62
CA GLU A 60 19.20 14.11 22.56
C GLU A 60 19.94 14.19 21.22
N ASN A 61 19.26 14.56 20.14
CA ASN A 61 19.82 14.61 18.78
C ASN A 61 20.13 16.06 18.32
N ILE A 62 19.94 17.08 19.17
CA ILE A 62 20.24 18.49 18.82
C ILE A 62 21.72 18.67 18.44
N THR A 63 22.64 18.04 19.18
CA THR A 63 24.08 18.12 18.90
C THR A 63 24.43 17.54 17.53
N LEU A 64 23.74 16.48 17.11
CA LEU A 64 23.91 15.89 15.78
C LEU A 64 23.56 16.89 14.68
N VAL A 65 22.46 17.63 14.85
CA VAL A 65 22.02 18.66 13.90
C VAL A 65 22.99 19.83 13.86
N ASN A 66 23.40 20.34 15.03
CA ASN A 66 24.30 21.50 15.13
C ASN A 66 25.70 21.24 14.54
N ASN A 67 26.15 19.97 14.55
CA ASN A 67 27.44 19.59 13.99
C ASN A 67 27.38 19.30 12.48
N PHE A 68 26.19 19.30 11.87
CA PHE A 68 26.06 19.02 10.45
C PHE A 68 26.33 20.26 9.59
N LYS A 69 26.83 20.04 8.36
CA LYS A 69 27.37 21.10 7.49
C LYS A 69 26.30 22.03 6.90
N ILE A 70 25.04 21.60 6.88
CA ILE A 70 23.93 22.34 6.29
C ILE A 70 23.03 22.85 7.41
N THR A 71 22.74 24.15 7.40
CA THR A 71 21.78 24.76 8.32
C THR A 71 20.37 24.24 8.07
N SER A 72 19.76 23.63 9.08
CA SER A 72 18.38 23.13 8.99
C SER A 72 17.34 24.14 9.45
N LYS A 73 16.15 24.13 8.83
CA LYS A 73 14.95 24.79 9.36
C LYS A 73 14.06 23.77 10.10
N PRO A 74 13.22 24.18 11.07
CA PRO A 74 12.20 23.30 11.64
C PRO A 74 11.27 22.74 10.57
N ALA A 75 10.92 21.46 10.63
CA ALA A 75 10.04 20.79 9.68
C ALA A 75 8.55 21.06 9.95
N THR A 76 8.17 22.32 10.13
CA THR A 76 6.77 22.75 10.28
C THR A 76 6.08 22.84 8.93
N GLU A 77 4.75 22.77 8.91
CA GLU A 77 3.96 22.93 7.68
C GLU A 77 4.29 24.26 6.99
N HIS A 78 4.36 25.35 7.75
CA HIS A 78 4.70 26.67 7.21
C HIS A 78 6.05 26.68 6.47
N ASN A 79 7.11 26.17 7.11
CA ASN A 79 8.46 26.18 6.52
C ASN A 79 8.54 25.27 5.29
N LEU A 80 7.92 24.09 5.35
CA LEU A 80 7.91 23.14 4.25
C LEU A 80 7.16 23.70 3.04
N VAL A 81 6.01 24.32 3.27
CA VAL A 81 5.23 24.98 2.20
C VAL A 81 6.03 26.11 1.58
N ASP A 82 6.60 27.00 2.38
CA ASP A 82 7.39 28.12 1.88
C ASP A 82 8.57 27.65 1.02
N ILE A 83 9.32 26.64 1.49
CA ILE A 83 10.41 26.04 0.72
C ILE A 83 9.92 25.45 -0.61
N ILE A 84 8.80 24.72 -0.60
CA ILE A 84 8.28 24.07 -1.80
C ILE A 84 7.75 25.12 -2.80
N THR A 85 6.92 26.06 -2.34
CA THR A 85 6.15 26.94 -3.23
C THR A 85 6.89 28.21 -3.61
N ASN A 86 7.75 28.75 -2.74
CA ASN A 86 8.39 30.05 -2.96
C ASN A 86 9.88 29.94 -3.30
N ASP A 87 10.52 28.81 -2.99
CA ASP A 87 11.94 28.59 -3.26
C ASP A 87 12.15 27.52 -4.34
N LEU A 88 11.91 26.24 -4.03
CA LEU A 88 12.21 25.12 -4.94
C LEU A 88 11.44 25.19 -6.25
N SER A 89 10.18 25.68 -6.24
CA SER A 89 9.39 25.90 -7.47
C SER A 89 10.06 26.84 -8.47
N GLN A 90 10.91 27.75 -7.99
CA GLN A 90 11.59 28.76 -8.79
C GLN A 90 12.95 28.30 -9.31
N GLN A 91 13.50 27.21 -8.77
CA GLN A 91 14.83 26.70 -9.13
C GLN A 91 14.83 26.01 -10.49
N THR A 92 15.92 26.19 -11.25
CA THR A 92 16.13 25.50 -12.53
C THR A 92 17.27 24.51 -12.38
N GLY A 93 16.95 23.22 -12.36
CA GLY A 93 17.89 22.12 -12.15
C GLY A 93 17.53 20.89 -12.96
N ASP A 94 18.43 19.90 -12.93
CA ASP A 94 18.23 18.64 -13.66
C ASP A 94 17.34 17.68 -12.85
N LEU A 95 17.38 17.72 -11.50
CA LEU A 95 16.69 16.79 -10.60
C LEU A 95 16.31 17.45 -9.27
N LEU A 96 15.12 17.11 -8.76
CA LEU A 96 14.76 17.28 -7.35
C LEU A 96 14.81 15.92 -6.64
N PHE A 97 15.72 15.79 -5.67
CA PHE A 97 15.79 14.63 -4.78
C PHE A 97 15.09 14.97 -3.46
N MET A 98 13.98 14.29 -3.18
CA MET A 98 13.23 14.46 -1.94
C MET A 98 13.36 13.22 -1.06
N PHE A 99 13.76 13.42 0.19
CA PHE A 99 13.68 12.40 1.24
C PHE A 99 12.80 12.90 2.37
N TRP A 100 11.89 12.04 2.84
CA TRP A 100 11.03 12.32 3.98
C TRP A 100 11.07 11.16 4.97
N ALA A 101 11.39 11.44 6.23
CA ALA A 101 11.23 10.50 7.34
C ALA A 101 10.40 11.10 8.48
N GLY A 102 9.39 10.35 8.92
CA GLY A 102 8.51 10.75 10.02
C GLY A 102 7.18 10.01 10.00
N HIS A 103 6.15 10.58 10.63
CA HIS A 103 4.81 10.02 10.59
C HIS A 103 4.07 10.33 9.30
N GLY A 104 3.23 9.37 8.91
CA GLY A 104 2.28 9.50 7.82
C GLY A 104 1.12 8.53 7.99
N PHE A 105 0.09 8.72 7.18
CA PHE A 105 -1.10 7.89 7.13
C PHE A 105 -1.81 8.04 5.78
N ILE A 106 -2.82 7.21 5.58
CA ILE A 106 -3.70 7.20 4.41
C ILE A 106 -5.11 7.62 4.84
N THR A 107 -5.73 8.53 4.10
CA THR A 107 -7.13 8.94 4.31
C THR A 107 -8.11 7.89 3.78
N SER A 108 -9.41 8.05 4.06
CA SER A 108 -10.48 7.22 3.47
C SER A 108 -10.49 7.27 1.94
N GLU A 109 -10.07 8.40 1.37
CA GLU A 109 -9.96 8.65 -0.07
C GLU A 109 -8.62 8.17 -0.63
N ARG A 110 -7.86 7.36 0.13
CA ARG A 110 -6.57 6.78 -0.27
C ARG A 110 -5.48 7.81 -0.56
N ASN A 111 -5.60 9.02 -0.02
CA ASN A 111 -4.58 10.05 -0.15
C ASN A 111 -3.54 9.93 0.97
N ARG A 112 -2.27 10.09 0.61
CA ARG A 112 -1.14 10.05 1.55
C ARG A 112 -0.93 11.40 2.20
N ARG A 113 -0.75 11.38 3.52
CA ARG A 113 -0.58 12.55 4.36
C ARG A 113 0.73 12.40 5.11
N LEU A 114 1.56 13.45 5.07
CA LEU A 114 2.86 13.49 5.74
C LEU A 114 2.77 14.50 6.90
N LEU A 115 2.88 14.01 8.14
CA LEU A 115 2.69 14.87 9.32
C LEU A 115 3.87 15.81 9.52
N CYS A 116 3.58 17.09 9.71
CA CYS A 116 4.57 18.11 10.00
C CYS A 116 4.87 18.18 11.52
N ALA A 117 5.98 18.82 11.90
CA ALA A 117 6.42 18.89 13.30
C ALA A 117 5.46 19.69 14.20
N ASP A 118 4.72 20.64 13.63
CA ASP A 118 3.66 21.44 14.29
C ASP A 118 2.31 20.72 14.34
N ALA A 119 2.27 19.43 14.00
CA ALA A 119 1.08 18.61 14.16
C ALA A 119 0.82 18.26 15.64
N SER A 120 -0.43 18.43 16.03
CA SER A 120 -0.97 18.07 17.33
C SER A 120 -2.26 17.26 17.16
N LYS A 121 -2.80 16.75 18.28
CA LYS A 121 -4.11 16.08 18.30
C LYS A 121 -5.27 16.99 17.84
N ASN A 122 -5.08 18.31 17.86
CA ASN A 122 -6.13 19.28 17.55
C ASN A 122 -6.09 19.78 16.11
N ASN A 123 -4.90 19.93 15.51
CA ASN A 123 -4.74 20.57 14.19
C ASN A 123 -4.26 19.62 13.09
N TRP A 124 -3.58 18.51 13.43
CA TRP A 124 -3.11 17.50 12.47
C TRP A 124 -2.35 18.08 11.25
N GLN A 125 -1.55 19.13 11.44
CA GLN A 125 -0.80 19.79 10.36
C GLN A 125 -0.01 18.78 9.52
N ASN A 126 -0.19 18.84 8.21
CA ASN A 126 0.30 17.81 7.30
C ASN A 126 0.34 18.29 5.86
N LEU A 127 1.19 17.65 5.05
CA LEU A 127 1.20 17.84 3.60
C LEU A 127 0.35 16.78 2.90
N ASP A 128 -0.43 17.21 1.91
CA ASP A 128 -1.05 16.32 0.94
C ASP A 128 0.02 15.88 -0.08
N PHE A 129 0.55 14.67 0.09
CA PHE A 129 1.64 14.19 -0.77
C PHE A 129 1.20 13.95 -2.21
N ASN A 130 -0.05 13.52 -2.43
CA ASN A 130 -0.61 13.36 -3.76
C ASN A 130 -0.70 14.72 -4.48
N SER A 131 -1.18 15.74 -3.78
CA SER A 131 -1.22 17.12 -4.32
C SER A 131 0.18 17.69 -4.56
N LEU A 132 1.17 17.36 -3.73
CA LEU A 132 2.56 17.74 -3.96
C LEU A 132 3.10 17.12 -5.25
N LEU A 133 2.88 15.82 -5.49
CA LEU A 133 3.30 15.17 -6.74
C LEU A 133 2.65 15.80 -7.98
N LEU A 134 1.41 16.28 -7.86
CA LEU A 134 0.75 17.04 -8.94
C LEU A 134 1.42 18.40 -9.19
N LEU A 135 1.80 19.14 -8.14
CA LEU A 135 2.57 20.39 -8.30
C LEU A 135 3.91 20.12 -8.99
N LEU A 136 4.66 19.11 -8.52
CA LEU A 136 5.95 18.74 -9.09
C LEU A 136 5.82 18.33 -10.58
N GLY A 137 4.67 17.79 -10.99
CA GLY A 137 4.42 17.37 -12.36
C GLY A 137 3.89 18.45 -13.29
N SER A 138 3.85 19.71 -12.86
CA SER A 138 3.15 20.78 -13.58
C SER A 138 4.05 21.95 -13.99
N GLU A 139 3.49 22.83 -14.82
CA GLU A 139 4.19 24.04 -15.27
C GLU A 139 4.54 25.01 -14.13
N SER A 140 3.94 24.82 -12.95
CA SER A 140 4.21 25.60 -11.74
C SER A 140 5.50 25.18 -11.01
N PHE A 141 6.15 24.11 -11.48
CA PHE A 141 7.44 23.65 -10.97
C PHE A 141 8.43 23.47 -12.14
N LYS A 142 9.59 24.12 -12.06
CA LYS A 142 10.52 24.20 -13.21
C LYS A 142 11.38 22.96 -13.41
N ILE A 143 11.74 22.26 -12.34
CA ILE A 143 12.48 21.00 -12.42
C ILE A 143 11.52 19.91 -12.87
N THR A 144 11.90 19.10 -13.86
CA THR A 144 10.99 18.10 -14.47
C THR A 144 11.26 16.67 -14.03
N HIS A 145 12.43 16.40 -13.44
CA HIS A 145 12.78 15.08 -12.90
C HIS A 145 12.74 15.08 -11.38
N HIS A 146 12.10 14.06 -10.80
CA HIS A 146 11.88 13.97 -9.37
C HIS A 146 12.15 12.55 -8.87
N ILE A 147 12.90 12.44 -7.78
CA ILE A 147 13.02 11.22 -6.99
C ILE A 147 12.46 11.52 -5.61
N CYS A 148 11.46 10.77 -5.17
CA CYS A 148 10.82 10.94 -3.87
C CYS A 148 10.93 9.65 -3.07
N ILE A 149 11.63 9.70 -1.93
CA ILE A 149 11.81 8.57 -1.02
C ILE A 149 11.12 8.91 0.30
N VAL A 150 10.13 8.12 0.68
CA VAL A 150 9.26 8.42 1.83
C VAL A 150 9.27 7.27 2.84
N ASP A 151 9.96 7.49 3.96
CA ASP A 151 9.92 6.65 5.16
C ASP A 151 8.84 7.13 6.14
N ALA A 152 7.60 6.80 5.81
CA ALA A 152 6.44 7.08 6.64
C ALA A 152 5.41 5.95 6.57
N CYS A 153 4.67 5.74 7.66
CA CYS A 153 3.58 4.77 7.71
C CYS A 153 2.47 5.11 6.71
N ALA A 154 1.65 4.11 6.36
CA ALA A 154 0.49 4.25 5.49
C ALA A 154 -0.78 3.65 6.13
N ASN A 155 -0.87 3.67 7.47
CA ASN A 155 -2.06 3.17 8.18
C ASN A 155 -3.30 3.99 7.82
N TYR A 156 -4.46 3.34 7.77
CA TYR A 156 -5.72 4.06 7.60
C TYR A 156 -6.05 4.90 8.83
N LEU A 157 -6.41 6.16 8.61
CA LEU A 157 -6.76 7.10 9.67
C LEU A 157 -7.93 6.59 10.54
N LEU A 158 -8.87 5.88 9.92
CA LEU A 158 -10.12 5.37 10.53
C LEU A 158 -9.90 4.30 11.61
N GLU A 159 -8.73 3.68 11.70
CA GLU A 159 -8.47 2.55 12.62
C GLU A 159 -8.20 2.96 14.08
N SER A 160 -8.39 4.24 14.45
CA SER A 160 -8.02 4.72 15.79
C SER A 160 -9.02 5.72 16.38
N ARG A 161 -9.44 5.45 17.63
CA ARG A 161 -10.37 6.30 18.39
C ARG A 161 -9.83 7.73 18.52
N GLY A 162 -10.67 8.72 18.17
CA GLY A 162 -10.38 10.15 18.37
C GLY A 162 -9.68 10.87 17.20
N ARG A 163 -9.65 10.27 15.99
CA ARG A 163 -9.12 10.93 14.78
C ARG A 163 -10.23 11.52 13.89
N PRO A 164 -9.96 12.59 13.12
CA PRO A 164 -10.95 13.18 12.22
C PRO A 164 -11.41 12.19 11.13
N THR A 165 -12.69 12.20 10.80
CA THR A 165 -13.29 11.33 9.76
C THR A 165 -12.99 11.80 8.34
N ASN A 166 -12.65 13.08 8.14
CA ASN A 166 -12.29 13.66 6.86
C ASN A 166 -11.09 14.60 7.06
N LEU A 167 -9.88 14.03 7.10
CA LEU A 167 -8.68 14.81 7.32
C LEU A 167 -8.17 15.40 6.00
N GLY A 168 -8.29 16.72 5.88
CA GLY A 168 -7.62 17.48 4.85
C GLY A 168 -6.09 17.42 4.98
N GLY A 169 -5.43 18.16 4.12
CA GLY A 169 -4.00 18.38 4.19
C GLY A 169 -3.66 19.64 3.44
N LYS A 170 -2.44 20.15 3.62
CA LYS A 170 -2.00 21.28 2.83
C LYS A 170 -1.88 20.85 1.37
N GLN A 171 -2.80 21.36 0.55
CA GLN A 171 -2.81 21.19 -0.89
C GLN A 171 -1.91 22.23 -1.57
N PHE A 172 -1.35 21.82 -2.70
CA PHE A 172 -0.49 22.60 -3.55
C PHE A 172 -1.20 22.92 -4.87
N PRO A 173 -1.28 24.20 -5.28
CA PRO A 173 -1.90 24.59 -6.54
C PRO A 173 -1.03 24.09 -7.69
N SER A 174 -1.55 23.17 -8.50
CA SER A 174 -0.75 22.40 -9.46
C SER A 174 -0.86 22.84 -10.92
N GLY A 175 -1.35 24.04 -11.27
CA GLY A 175 -1.31 24.53 -12.67
C GLY A 175 -1.74 23.53 -13.75
N GLN A 176 -1.19 23.63 -14.97
CA GLN A 176 -1.35 22.61 -16.01
C GLN A 176 -0.29 21.50 -15.91
N PRO A 177 -0.67 20.21 -16.06
CA PRO A 177 0.29 19.11 -16.13
C PRO A 177 1.26 19.27 -17.31
N ARG A 178 2.53 18.91 -17.11
CA ARG A 178 3.53 18.87 -18.18
C ARG A 178 3.61 17.50 -18.82
N THR A 179 4.10 17.42 -20.05
CA THR A 179 4.34 16.17 -20.79
C THR A 179 5.80 15.67 -20.70
N ASP A 180 6.72 16.47 -20.19
CA ASP A 180 8.15 16.15 -20.10
C ASP A 180 8.62 15.78 -18.68
N THR A 181 7.68 15.55 -17.75
CA THR A 181 7.97 15.24 -16.36
C THR A 181 8.25 13.75 -16.18
N GLN A 182 9.27 13.42 -15.38
CA GLN A 182 9.51 12.08 -14.86
C GLN A 182 9.57 12.10 -13.33
N GLN A 183 8.85 11.18 -12.69
CA GLN A 183 8.81 11.07 -11.23
C GLN A 183 9.00 9.62 -10.83
N PHE A 184 9.97 9.36 -9.98
CA PHE A 184 10.14 8.09 -9.31
C PHE A 184 9.79 8.26 -7.83
N VAL A 185 8.89 7.43 -7.31
CA VAL A 185 8.47 7.49 -5.91
C VAL A 185 8.67 6.14 -5.27
N LEU A 186 9.44 6.09 -4.18
CA LEU A 186 9.69 4.91 -3.36
C LEU A 186 9.16 5.13 -1.94
N LEU A 187 8.26 4.26 -1.52
CA LEU A 187 7.52 4.32 -0.27
C LEU A 187 7.93 3.17 0.64
N ALA A 188 8.10 3.46 1.93
CA ALA A 188 8.49 2.46 2.91
C ALA A 188 7.49 1.31 3.09
N THR A 189 6.21 1.53 2.79
CA THR A 189 5.14 0.57 3.07
C THR A 189 4.07 0.59 1.99
N ARG A 190 3.35 -0.53 1.83
CA ARG A 190 2.02 -0.57 1.19
C ARG A 190 1.00 0.20 2.02
N GLU A 191 -0.16 0.50 1.44
CA GLU A 191 -1.30 0.98 2.24
C GLU A 191 -1.67 -0.01 3.35
N GLY A 192 -2.12 0.52 4.49
CA GLY A 192 -2.49 -0.28 5.66
C GLY A 192 -1.31 -0.78 6.50
N GLU A 193 -0.06 -0.59 6.04
CA GLU A 193 1.13 -1.05 6.73
C GLU A 193 1.85 0.04 7.55
N ARG A 194 2.69 -0.43 8.49
CA ARG A 194 3.52 0.39 9.37
C ARG A 194 4.98 0.31 8.97
N ALA A 195 5.62 1.47 8.83
CA ALA A 195 7.06 1.57 8.71
C ALA A 195 7.68 1.13 10.03
N LYS A 196 8.70 0.27 9.97
CA LYS A 196 9.37 -0.32 11.12
C LYS A 196 10.69 0.39 11.39
N VAL A 197 10.92 0.66 12.67
CA VAL A 197 12.16 1.28 13.16
C VAL A 197 13.10 0.20 13.69
N ASN A 198 14.38 0.31 13.36
CA ASN A 198 15.45 -0.42 14.01
C ASN A 198 15.91 0.39 15.24
N SER A 199 15.31 0.11 16.40
CA SER A 199 15.57 0.84 17.63
C SER A 199 17.04 0.81 18.07
N SER A 200 17.76 -0.29 17.79
CA SER A 200 19.18 -0.43 18.16
C SER A 200 20.10 0.51 17.37
N ALA A 201 19.78 0.75 16.11
CA ALA A 201 20.55 1.59 15.21
C ALA A 201 19.96 2.99 15.01
N LYS A 202 18.87 3.33 15.74
CA LYS A 202 18.12 4.59 15.64
C LYS A 202 17.89 5.00 14.17
N THR A 203 17.29 4.11 13.38
CA THR A 203 17.09 4.29 11.93
C THR A 203 15.84 3.51 11.47
N GLY A 204 15.17 3.96 10.42
CA GLY A 204 14.15 3.16 9.73
C GLY A 204 14.79 1.97 9.02
N TYR A 205 14.18 0.78 9.07
CA TYR A 205 14.66 -0.37 8.29
C TYR A 205 14.66 -0.05 6.79
N PHE A 206 13.67 0.74 6.34
CA PHE A 206 13.55 1.17 4.96
C PHE A 206 14.63 2.17 4.59
N SER A 207 14.77 3.26 5.36
CA SER A 207 15.86 4.23 5.16
C SER A 207 17.24 3.56 5.13
N GLN A 208 17.48 2.59 5.99
CA GLN A 208 18.72 1.81 5.99
C GLN A 208 18.90 0.99 4.71
N ALA A 209 17.86 0.29 4.24
CA ALA A 209 17.92 -0.51 3.03
C ALA A 209 18.15 0.35 1.78
N VAL A 210 17.45 1.48 1.68
CA VAL A 210 17.62 2.42 0.58
C VAL A 210 19.05 2.95 0.52
N ARG A 211 19.62 3.39 1.65
CA ARG A 211 21.00 3.88 1.68
C ARG A 211 22.01 2.82 1.25
N LYS A 212 21.87 1.58 1.74
CA LYS A 212 22.72 0.46 1.31
C LYS A 212 22.62 0.22 -0.19
N ALA A 213 21.41 0.25 -0.74
CA ALA A 213 21.21 0.10 -2.18
C ALA A 213 21.89 1.23 -2.95
N LEU A 214 21.77 2.49 -2.50
CA LEU A 214 22.41 3.66 -3.13
C LEU A 214 23.95 3.64 -3.07
N GLU A 215 24.56 3.08 -2.02
CA GLU A 215 26.03 2.99 -1.86
C GLU A 215 26.70 2.13 -2.94
N HIS A 216 25.95 1.27 -3.64
CA HIS A 216 26.47 0.34 -4.65
C HIS A 216 26.47 0.89 -6.08
N HIS A 217 26.05 2.15 -6.28
CA HIS A 217 25.91 2.74 -7.60
C HIS A 217 26.62 4.09 -7.69
N ASP A 218 27.15 4.38 -8.88
CA ASP A 218 27.57 5.73 -9.23
C ASP A 218 26.37 6.67 -9.39
N TRP A 219 26.62 7.97 -9.32
CA TRP A 219 25.60 8.98 -9.61
C TRP A 219 25.13 8.91 -11.08
N LEU A 220 23.84 8.84 -11.44
CA LEU A 220 22.62 8.65 -10.66
C LEU A 220 22.14 7.20 -10.83
N PRO A 221 21.81 6.46 -9.75
CA PRO A 221 21.40 5.06 -9.87
C PRO A 221 20.10 4.89 -10.66
N ASP A 222 19.97 3.73 -11.33
CA ASP A 222 18.65 3.29 -11.80
C ASP A 222 17.78 2.96 -10.59
N MET A 223 16.79 3.80 -10.35
CA MET A 223 15.98 3.72 -9.15
C MET A 223 15.06 2.49 -9.12
N GLU A 224 14.76 1.87 -10.27
CA GLU A 224 14.07 0.57 -10.31
C GLU A 224 14.97 -0.51 -9.70
N VAL A 225 16.25 -0.52 -10.07
CA VAL A 225 17.26 -1.45 -9.51
C VAL A 225 17.42 -1.23 -8.01
N VAL A 226 17.48 0.04 -7.57
CA VAL A 226 17.53 0.38 -6.14
C VAL A 226 16.30 -0.15 -5.41
N ALA A 227 15.10 0.02 -5.98
CA ALA A 227 13.86 -0.44 -5.35
C ALA A 227 13.76 -1.97 -5.28
N ASP A 228 14.23 -2.68 -6.30
CA ASP A 228 14.27 -4.14 -6.29
C ASP A 228 15.26 -4.67 -5.26
N GLN A 229 16.44 -4.05 -5.13
CA GLN A 229 17.40 -4.38 -4.05
C GLN A 229 16.79 -4.15 -2.66
N VAL A 230 16.05 -3.05 -2.49
CA VAL A 230 15.34 -2.75 -1.24
C VAL A 230 14.26 -3.82 -0.96
N LYS A 231 13.44 -4.19 -1.96
CA LYS A 231 12.43 -5.24 -1.82
C LYS A 231 13.04 -6.59 -1.46
N GLN A 232 14.14 -6.98 -2.11
CA GLN A 232 14.87 -8.23 -1.81
C GLN A 232 15.41 -8.24 -0.38
N GLN A 233 15.97 -7.12 0.08
CA GLN A 233 16.43 -6.99 1.46
C GLN A 233 15.26 -7.15 2.43
N PHE A 234 14.08 -6.58 2.13
CA PHE A 234 12.88 -6.75 2.96
C PHE A 234 12.31 -8.16 2.92
N ALA A 235 12.36 -8.87 1.79
CA ALA A 235 11.94 -10.28 1.74
C ALA A 235 12.78 -11.17 2.68
N SER A 236 14.07 -10.83 2.87
CA SER A 236 14.95 -11.51 3.83
C SER A 236 14.69 -11.11 5.29
N LEU A 237 14.08 -9.94 5.51
CA LEU A 237 13.73 -9.43 6.82
C LEU A 237 12.31 -9.91 7.14
N ASN A 238 12.15 -10.84 8.08
CA ASN A 238 10.82 -11.24 8.57
C ASN A 238 10.14 -10.10 9.36
N LYS A 239 9.73 -9.05 8.63
CA LYS A 239 9.15 -7.80 9.11
C LYS A 239 7.92 -7.56 8.23
N GLN A 240 6.75 -7.44 8.86
CA GLN A 240 5.50 -7.05 8.19
C GLN A 240 5.58 -5.59 7.70
N GLN A 241 6.28 -5.38 6.60
CA GLN A 241 6.48 -4.13 5.90
C GLN A 241 6.96 -4.45 4.48
N LEU A 242 6.25 -3.99 3.46
CA LEU A 242 6.66 -4.14 2.08
C LEU A 242 6.88 -2.79 1.39
N PRO A 243 8.13 -2.46 1.02
CA PRO A 243 8.43 -1.28 0.22
C PRO A 243 7.74 -1.35 -1.15
N THR A 244 7.19 -0.23 -1.60
CA THR A 244 6.56 -0.08 -2.91
C THR A 244 7.12 1.09 -3.66
N TYR A 245 7.13 1.02 -4.99
CA TYR A 245 7.51 2.14 -5.83
C TYR A 245 6.59 2.28 -7.02
N PHE A 246 6.51 3.48 -7.57
CA PHE A 246 5.89 3.74 -8.85
C PHE A 246 6.68 4.77 -9.62
N TYR A 247 6.55 4.71 -10.94
CA TYR A 247 7.16 5.65 -11.87
C TYR A 247 6.06 6.34 -12.67
N ARG A 248 6.12 7.67 -12.75
CA ARG A 248 5.20 8.48 -13.53
C ARG A 248 5.98 9.25 -14.57
N ARG A 249 5.69 9.01 -15.84
CA ARG A 249 6.21 9.78 -16.97
C ARG A 249 5.04 10.30 -17.79
N SER A 250 5.06 11.58 -18.13
CA SER A 250 4.09 12.12 -19.06
C SER A 250 4.60 12.04 -20.51
N TRP A 251 3.67 12.14 -21.46
CA TRP A 251 3.77 11.62 -22.84
C TRP A 251 4.96 12.13 -23.67
N ASP A 252 5.87 11.21 -24.01
CA ASP A 252 6.42 11.04 -25.36
C ASP A 252 7.07 9.65 -25.52
N SER A 253 6.70 8.94 -26.58
CA SER A 253 7.03 7.57 -27.04
C SER A 253 6.21 6.40 -26.45
N ASP A 254 5.59 5.62 -27.35
CA ASP A 254 4.65 4.51 -27.18
C ASP A 254 5.16 3.29 -26.37
N ILE A 255 5.71 3.52 -25.18
CA ILE A 255 5.98 2.46 -24.21
C ILE A 255 5.52 2.95 -22.84
N ASP A 256 4.24 2.78 -22.55
CA ASP A 256 3.76 2.69 -21.17
C ASP A 256 4.37 1.41 -20.56
N VAL A 257 5.58 1.50 -20.00
CA VAL A 257 5.96 0.59 -18.91
C VAL A 257 5.23 1.08 -17.66
N TYR A 258 3.91 0.87 -17.67
CA TYR A 258 3.07 1.11 -16.51
C TYR A 258 3.37 0.01 -15.50
N HIS A 259 4.25 0.29 -14.54
CA HIS A 259 4.25 -0.43 -13.28
C HIS A 259 3.04 0.07 -12.50
N PRO A 260 2.00 -0.76 -12.30
CA PRO A 260 0.75 -0.26 -11.77
C PRO A 260 0.98 0.32 -10.41
N ASN A 261 0.61 1.58 -10.30
CA ASN A 261 0.25 2.17 -9.05
C ASN A 261 -0.87 1.30 -8.42
N PRO A 262 -0.70 0.66 -7.24
CA PRO A 262 -1.78 -0.08 -6.58
C PRO A 262 -2.96 0.83 -6.14
N PHE A 263 -2.81 2.15 -6.28
CA PHE A 263 -3.86 3.16 -6.12
C PHE A 263 -4.71 3.36 -7.40
N GLU A 264 -4.31 2.86 -8.57
CA GLU A 264 -5.01 3.03 -9.88
C GLU A 264 -5.52 1.73 -10.51
N VAL A 265 -5.18 0.56 -9.95
CA VAL A 265 -5.75 -0.71 -10.42
C VAL A 265 -7.24 -0.71 -10.10
N ALA A 266 -8.09 -0.63 -11.12
CA ALA A 266 -9.55 -0.71 -10.97
C ALA A 266 -9.94 -1.93 -10.12
N HIS A 267 -10.66 -1.72 -9.03
CA HIS A 267 -11.10 -2.81 -8.15
C HIS A 267 -12.37 -2.47 -7.37
N ASN A 268 -13.11 -3.50 -6.99
CA ASN A 268 -14.29 -3.43 -6.11
C ASN A 268 -14.17 -4.51 -5.02
N ILE A 269 -12.95 -4.76 -4.54
CA ILE A 269 -12.68 -5.77 -3.52
C ILE A 269 -13.45 -5.36 -2.25
N PRO A 270 -14.28 -6.25 -1.68
CA PRO A 270 -15.06 -5.92 -0.50
C PRO A 270 -14.15 -5.69 0.71
N SER A 271 -14.60 -4.81 1.61
CA SER A 271 -13.97 -4.65 2.92
C SER A 271 -13.98 -5.98 3.69
N THR A 272 -12.92 -6.23 4.46
CA THR A 272 -12.86 -7.38 5.36
C THR A 272 -14.07 -7.40 6.30
N GLN A 273 -14.66 -8.58 6.48
CA GLN A 273 -15.73 -8.79 7.46
C GLN A 273 -15.18 -9.19 8.83
N ALA A 274 -13.86 -9.43 8.92
CA ALA A 274 -13.17 -9.81 10.14
C ALA A 274 -12.66 -8.58 10.90
N CYS A 275 -12.94 -8.51 12.21
CA CYS A 275 -12.42 -7.44 13.07
C CYS A 275 -10.92 -7.61 13.42
N LYS A 276 -10.42 -8.85 13.36
CA LYS A 276 -9.01 -9.27 13.55
C LYS A 276 -8.74 -10.53 12.73
N PHE A 277 -7.54 -10.71 12.19
CA PHE A 277 -7.21 -11.82 11.29
C PHE A 277 -5.77 -12.31 11.54
N VAL A 278 -5.51 -13.58 11.21
CA VAL A 278 -4.17 -14.18 11.19
C VAL A 278 -3.85 -14.55 9.76
N ASP A 279 -2.72 -14.09 9.24
CA ASP A 279 -2.48 -13.90 7.81
C ASP A 279 -2.35 -15.17 6.96
N ARG A 280 -2.56 -16.39 7.51
CA ARG A 280 -2.57 -17.69 6.78
C ARG A 280 -1.54 -17.72 5.63
N HIS A 281 -0.28 -17.43 5.93
CA HIS A 281 0.76 -17.18 4.92
C HIS A 281 0.93 -18.34 3.94
N GLN A 282 1.02 -19.57 4.44
CA GLN A 282 1.17 -20.76 3.58
C GLN A 282 -0.02 -20.93 2.60
N PRO A 283 -1.29 -20.90 3.05
CA PRO A 283 -2.43 -20.89 2.12
C PRO A 283 -2.41 -19.78 1.06
N LEU A 284 -1.90 -18.59 1.38
CA LEU A 284 -1.78 -17.50 0.41
C LEU A 284 -0.72 -17.77 -0.66
N GLU A 285 0.43 -18.32 -0.26
CA GLU A 285 1.50 -18.72 -1.18
C GLU A 285 1.05 -19.88 -2.09
N GLU A 286 0.40 -20.89 -1.53
CA GLU A 286 -0.17 -22.00 -2.28
C GLU A 286 -1.24 -21.52 -3.28
N LEU A 287 -2.11 -20.61 -2.85
CA LEU A 287 -3.11 -19.99 -3.72
C LEU A 287 -2.47 -19.20 -4.87
N HIS A 288 -1.41 -18.45 -4.57
CA HIS A 288 -0.66 -17.70 -5.58
C HIS A 288 -0.09 -18.64 -6.64
N GLN A 289 0.60 -19.70 -6.21
CA GLN A 289 1.20 -20.67 -7.12
C GLN A 289 0.12 -21.32 -8.01
N LEU A 290 -0.99 -21.76 -7.42
CA LEU A 290 -2.12 -22.33 -8.18
C LEU A 290 -2.64 -21.37 -9.27
N LEU A 291 -2.72 -20.06 -8.98
CA LEU A 291 -3.19 -19.05 -9.93
C LEU A 291 -2.14 -18.61 -10.97
N GLN A 292 -0.86 -18.93 -10.75
CA GLN A 292 0.16 -18.80 -11.79
C GLN A 292 0.07 -19.97 -12.78
N ASP A 293 -0.10 -21.17 -12.26
CA ASP A 293 -0.12 -22.40 -13.05
C ASP A 293 -1.46 -22.62 -13.77
N ASN A 294 -2.54 -22.01 -13.27
CA ASN A 294 -3.90 -22.24 -13.77
C ASN A 294 -4.66 -20.94 -14.02
N THR A 295 -5.61 -20.97 -14.95
CA THR A 295 -6.49 -19.83 -15.24
C THR A 295 -7.66 -19.72 -14.28
N ILE A 296 -8.13 -20.84 -13.72
CA ILE A 296 -9.26 -20.94 -12.81
C ILE A 296 -8.83 -21.75 -11.59
N VAL A 297 -9.01 -21.19 -10.41
CA VAL A 297 -8.72 -21.85 -9.12
C VAL A 297 -9.88 -21.62 -8.17
N ALA A 298 -10.21 -22.62 -7.38
CA ALA A 298 -11.22 -22.51 -6.33
C ALA A 298 -10.62 -22.64 -4.93
N ILE A 299 -11.11 -21.86 -3.97
CA ILE A 299 -10.90 -22.09 -2.54
C ILE A 299 -12.10 -22.89 -2.04
N THR A 300 -11.85 -24.10 -1.56
CA THR A 300 -12.87 -25.02 -1.05
C THR A 300 -12.79 -25.18 0.45
N ASP A 301 -13.82 -25.77 1.06
CA ASP A 301 -13.88 -26.03 2.49
C ASP A 301 -13.46 -27.47 2.77
N ARG A 302 -12.32 -27.66 3.42
CA ARG A 302 -11.88 -29.01 3.83
C ARG A 302 -12.69 -29.55 5.01
N THR A 303 -13.29 -28.68 5.82
CA THR A 303 -13.92 -29.05 7.09
C THR A 303 -15.40 -29.39 6.96
N GLY A 304 -16.07 -28.88 5.92
CA GLY A 304 -17.52 -28.97 5.74
C GLY A 304 -18.35 -28.13 6.73
N LYS A 305 -17.71 -27.47 7.69
CA LYS A 305 -18.37 -26.72 8.78
C LYS A 305 -18.75 -25.29 8.39
N GLY A 306 -18.17 -24.75 7.32
CA GLY A 306 -18.30 -23.33 6.97
C GLY A 306 -17.51 -22.42 7.93
N GLY A 307 -17.32 -21.16 7.54
CA GLY A 307 -16.64 -20.18 8.42
C GLY A 307 -15.12 -20.32 8.52
N VAL A 308 -14.48 -21.18 7.71
CA VAL A 308 -13.01 -21.36 7.67
C VAL A 308 -12.24 -20.15 7.12
N GLY A 309 -12.93 -19.17 6.53
CA GLY A 309 -12.32 -17.93 6.03
C GLY A 309 -11.98 -17.91 4.54
N LYS A 310 -12.69 -18.68 3.69
CA LYS A 310 -12.44 -18.71 2.23
C LYS A 310 -12.54 -17.34 1.57
N THR A 311 -13.62 -16.62 1.85
CA THR A 311 -13.86 -15.25 1.37
C THR A 311 -12.78 -14.30 1.88
N GLU A 312 -12.43 -14.38 3.16
CA GLU A 312 -11.35 -13.55 3.72
C GLU A 312 -9.99 -13.86 3.07
N LEU A 313 -9.66 -15.13 2.82
CA LEU A 313 -8.46 -15.51 2.10
C LEU A 313 -8.45 -14.95 0.67
N ALA A 314 -9.59 -14.98 -0.03
CA ALA A 314 -9.72 -14.39 -1.36
C ALA A 314 -9.55 -12.85 -1.33
N ILE A 315 -10.12 -12.16 -0.34
CA ILE A 315 -9.96 -10.72 -0.13
C ILE A 315 -8.47 -10.41 0.07
N ARG A 316 -7.81 -11.13 0.98
CA ARG A 316 -6.38 -10.95 1.29
C ARG A 316 -5.50 -11.19 0.08
N TYR A 317 -5.73 -12.29 -0.62
CA TYR A 317 -5.02 -12.60 -1.86
C TYR A 317 -5.16 -11.47 -2.90
N SER A 318 -6.39 -11.01 -3.11
CA SER A 318 -6.70 -9.95 -4.08
C SER A 318 -5.96 -8.65 -3.73
N TRP A 319 -5.94 -8.27 -2.46
CA TRP A 319 -5.19 -7.11 -1.99
C TRP A 319 -3.67 -7.28 -2.10
N TYR A 320 -3.14 -8.43 -1.69
CA TYR A 320 -1.69 -8.68 -1.73
C TYR A 320 -1.11 -8.75 -3.13
N ASN A 321 -1.94 -9.13 -4.11
CA ASN A 321 -1.54 -9.34 -5.49
C ASN A 321 -2.15 -8.31 -6.44
N LEU A 322 -2.76 -7.22 -5.94
CA LEU A 322 -3.49 -6.27 -6.77
C LEU A 322 -2.62 -5.71 -7.91
N GLU A 323 -1.35 -5.41 -7.63
CA GLU A 323 -0.36 -4.95 -8.60
C GLU A 323 -0.06 -5.96 -9.72
N ASN A 324 -0.28 -7.25 -9.48
CA ASN A 324 -0.12 -8.31 -10.49
C ASN A 324 -1.30 -8.36 -11.47
N TYR A 325 -2.36 -7.57 -11.24
CA TYR A 325 -3.56 -7.54 -12.05
C TYR A 325 -3.85 -6.13 -12.59
N PRO A 326 -2.98 -5.57 -13.47
CA PRO A 326 -3.14 -4.22 -14.03
C PRO A 326 -4.48 -3.97 -14.74
N GLY A 327 -5.12 -5.02 -15.27
CA GLY A 327 -6.43 -4.92 -15.90
C GLY A 327 -7.60 -4.87 -14.91
N GLY A 328 -7.33 -4.95 -13.61
CA GLY A 328 -8.29 -4.79 -12.53
C GLY A 328 -8.58 -6.07 -11.74
N CYS A 329 -9.18 -5.88 -10.56
CA CYS A 329 -9.70 -6.94 -9.71
C CYS A 329 -11.21 -6.78 -9.52
N CYS A 330 -12.00 -7.56 -10.26
CA CYS A 330 -13.46 -7.50 -10.24
C CYS A 330 -14.04 -8.63 -9.39
N TRP A 331 -14.65 -8.24 -8.28
CA TRP A 331 -15.41 -9.08 -7.38
C TRP A 331 -16.86 -9.20 -7.84
N LEU A 332 -17.32 -10.44 -8.01
CA LEU A 332 -18.62 -10.80 -8.53
C LEU A 332 -19.39 -11.59 -7.47
N ASN A 333 -20.56 -11.08 -7.11
CA ASN A 333 -21.46 -11.73 -6.18
C ASN A 333 -22.55 -12.47 -6.96
N LEU A 334 -22.77 -13.75 -6.64
CA LEU A 334 -23.86 -14.51 -7.27
C LEU A 334 -25.25 -14.22 -6.69
N GLN A 335 -25.32 -13.48 -5.58
CA GLN A 335 -26.56 -13.09 -4.93
C GLN A 335 -26.90 -11.64 -5.28
N GLY A 336 -28.03 -11.44 -5.97
CA GLY A 336 -28.55 -10.12 -6.31
C GLY A 336 -28.56 -9.84 -7.81
N VAL A 337 -27.78 -8.84 -8.22
CA VAL A 337 -27.68 -8.34 -9.61
C VAL A 337 -27.04 -9.39 -10.52
N ASP A 338 -27.42 -9.47 -11.79
CA ASP A 338 -26.82 -10.43 -12.71
C ASP A 338 -25.33 -10.11 -12.99
N ILE A 339 -24.56 -11.15 -13.35
CA ILE A 339 -23.10 -11.04 -13.54
C ILE A 339 -22.73 -10.10 -14.69
N VAL A 340 -23.52 -10.03 -15.77
CA VAL A 340 -23.21 -9.16 -16.91
C VAL A 340 -23.36 -7.71 -16.49
N THR A 341 -24.42 -7.38 -15.76
CA THR A 341 -24.62 -6.04 -15.19
C THR A 341 -23.47 -5.66 -14.24
N GLN A 342 -23.07 -6.55 -13.33
CA GLN A 342 -21.93 -6.29 -12.43
C GLN A 342 -20.61 -6.01 -13.16
N LEU A 343 -20.30 -6.80 -14.20
CA LEU A 343 -19.12 -6.58 -15.05
C LEU A 343 -19.19 -5.23 -15.76
N SER A 344 -20.38 -4.84 -16.19
CA SER A 344 -20.61 -3.60 -16.92
C SER A 344 -20.48 -2.39 -16.01
N GLU A 345 -21.14 -2.42 -14.85
CA GLU A 345 -21.04 -1.40 -13.81
C GLU A 345 -19.60 -1.22 -13.35
N PHE A 346 -18.88 -2.32 -13.13
CA PHE A 346 -17.46 -2.26 -12.77
C PHE A 346 -16.65 -1.49 -13.81
N ALA A 347 -16.81 -1.82 -15.10
CA ALA A 347 -16.08 -1.17 -16.17
C ALA A 347 -16.48 0.31 -16.34
N ILE A 348 -17.77 0.64 -16.18
CA ILE A 348 -18.28 2.01 -16.28
C ILE A 348 -17.80 2.89 -15.12
N VAL A 349 -17.89 2.40 -13.88
CA VAL A 349 -17.47 3.13 -12.67
C VAL A 349 -15.97 3.41 -12.67
N ASN A 350 -15.18 2.52 -13.29
CA ASN A 350 -13.74 2.67 -13.42
C ASN A 350 -13.30 3.30 -14.76
N ASP A 351 -14.23 3.90 -15.52
CA ASP A 351 -14.00 4.66 -16.76
C ASP A 351 -13.21 3.89 -17.84
N PHE A 352 -13.59 2.63 -18.09
CA PHE A 352 -12.90 1.82 -19.09
C PHE A 352 -13.11 2.39 -20.51
N PRO A 353 -12.03 2.66 -21.27
CA PRO A 353 -12.13 3.32 -22.57
C PRO A 353 -13.08 2.59 -23.55
N GLY A 354 -14.12 3.29 -24.00
CA GLY A 354 -15.07 2.76 -24.98
C GLY A 354 -15.98 1.64 -24.45
N PHE A 355 -16.14 1.55 -23.13
CA PHE A 355 -17.02 0.57 -22.51
C PHE A 355 -18.47 1.07 -22.44
N ASN A 356 -19.19 0.92 -23.56
CA ASN A 356 -20.63 1.16 -23.63
C ASN A 356 -21.30 -0.03 -24.31
N ILE A 357 -22.07 -0.82 -23.55
CA ILE A 357 -22.70 -2.04 -24.07
C ILE A 357 -23.98 -1.64 -24.83
N PRO A 358 -24.12 -2.02 -26.11
CA PRO A 358 -25.34 -1.76 -26.84
C PRO A 358 -26.54 -2.50 -26.22
N GLU A 359 -27.63 -1.76 -25.95
CA GLU A 359 -28.82 -2.25 -25.24
C GLU A 359 -29.57 -3.40 -25.97
N ASN A 360 -29.33 -3.58 -27.27
CA ASN A 360 -29.99 -4.56 -28.12
C ASN A 360 -29.26 -5.92 -28.23
N LEU A 361 -28.21 -6.15 -27.44
CA LEU A 361 -27.46 -7.39 -27.45
C LEU A 361 -28.09 -8.47 -26.55
N SER A 362 -28.00 -9.73 -26.98
CA SER A 362 -28.29 -10.88 -26.11
C SER A 362 -27.32 -10.93 -24.91
N ILE A 363 -27.70 -11.55 -23.80
CA ILE A 363 -26.84 -11.70 -22.59
C ILE A 363 -25.47 -12.29 -22.94
N ALA A 364 -25.43 -13.32 -23.81
CA ALA A 364 -24.19 -13.93 -24.26
C ALA A 364 -23.31 -12.95 -25.08
N SER A 365 -23.94 -12.12 -25.91
CA SER A 365 -23.25 -11.09 -26.70
C SER A 365 -22.75 -9.93 -25.86
N GLN A 366 -23.50 -9.53 -24.81
CA GLN A 366 -23.07 -8.53 -23.83
C GLN A 366 -21.87 -9.04 -23.03
N LEU A 367 -21.92 -10.28 -22.55
CA LEU A 367 -20.79 -10.91 -21.86
C LEU A 367 -19.54 -10.98 -22.74
N ALA A 368 -19.70 -11.41 -24.01
CA ALA A 368 -18.59 -11.41 -24.97
C ALA A 368 -18.05 -10.00 -25.27
N TYR A 369 -18.92 -8.98 -25.22
CA TYR A 369 -18.51 -7.58 -25.30
C TYR A 369 -17.65 -7.20 -24.10
N CYS A 370 -18.07 -7.53 -22.86
CA CYS A 370 -17.30 -7.27 -21.64
C CYS A 370 -15.89 -7.84 -21.75
N TRP A 371 -15.74 -9.09 -22.18
CA TRP A 371 -14.43 -9.74 -22.33
C TRP A 371 -13.55 -9.10 -23.40
N ARG A 372 -14.15 -8.70 -24.52
CA ARG A 372 -13.41 -8.09 -25.64
C ARG A 372 -12.98 -6.65 -25.36
N LYS A 373 -13.82 -5.90 -24.63
CA LYS A 373 -13.66 -4.45 -24.42
C LYS A 373 -13.10 -4.08 -23.04
N TRP A 374 -12.85 -5.07 -22.18
CA TRP A 374 -12.14 -4.85 -20.92
C TRP A 374 -10.80 -4.15 -21.17
N GLN A 375 -10.40 -3.22 -20.29
CA GLN A 375 -9.11 -2.53 -20.39
C GLN A 375 -7.93 -3.51 -20.42
N PRO A 376 -6.78 -3.23 -21.05
CA PRO A 376 -5.62 -4.14 -21.13
C PRO A 376 -5.04 -4.61 -19.78
N GLY A 377 -4.16 -5.63 -19.77
CA GLY A 377 -3.48 -6.15 -18.57
C GLY A 377 -4.00 -7.48 -17.99
N LYS A 378 -3.31 -8.09 -17.02
CA LYS A 378 -3.81 -9.30 -16.32
C LYS A 378 -4.99 -8.89 -15.43
N VAL A 379 -6.05 -9.70 -15.36
CA VAL A 379 -7.29 -9.38 -14.61
C VAL A 379 -7.55 -10.48 -13.58
N LEU A 380 -7.97 -10.12 -12.37
CA LEU A 380 -8.49 -11.07 -11.39
C LEU A 380 -10.02 -10.93 -11.33
N LEU A 381 -10.74 -12.01 -11.62
CA LEU A 381 -12.17 -12.13 -11.39
C LEU A 381 -12.38 -12.99 -10.15
N VAL A 382 -13.09 -12.49 -9.16
CA VAL A 382 -13.42 -13.26 -7.94
C VAL A 382 -14.90 -13.58 -7.93
N PHE A 383 -15.26 -14.84 -8.10
CA PHE A 383 -16.62 -15.34 -7.93
C PHE A 383 -16.79 -15.82 -6.49
N ASP A 384 -17.36 -14.98 -5.64
CA ASP A 384 -17.52 -15.29 -4.22
C ASP A 384 -18.83 -16.01 -3.94
N ASN A 385 -18.77 -16.94 -2.99
CA ASN A 385 -19.89 -17.71 -2.48
C ASN A 385 -20.64 -18.51 -3.57
N VAL A 386 -19.91 -19.12 -4.50
CA VAL A 386 -20.48 -20.01 -5.53
C VAL A 386 -21.04 -21.27 -4.88
N THR A 387 -22.34 -21.45 -4.97
CA THR A 387 -23.04 -22.65 -4.48
C THR A 387 -23.09 -23.76 -5.52
N ASP A 388 -23.16 -23.38 -6.81
CA ASP A 388 -23.20 -24.29 -7.95
C ASP A 388 -22.31 -23.77 -9.08
N ILE A 389 -21.31 -24.58 -9.45
CA ILE A 389 -20.33 -24.23 -10.49
C ILE A 389 -20.96 -24.20 -11.88
N GLU A 390 -22.01 -24.97 -12.13
CA GLU A 390 -22.69 -24.97 -13.43
C GLU A 390 -23.30 -23.59 -13.73
N GLN A 391 -23.68 -22.83 -12.70
CA GLN A 391 -24.25 -21.49 -12.85
C GLN A 391 -23.23 -20.47 -13.36
N ILE A 392 -21.95 -20.62 -13.01
CA ILE A 392 -20.89 -19.70 -13.43
C ILE A 392 -20.28 -20.06 -14.78
N LYS A 393 -20.41 -21.31 -15.27
CA LYS A 393 -19.72 -21.77 -16.49
C LYS A 393 -19.94 -20.85 -17.69
N LYS A 394 -21.18 -20.41 -17.90
CA LYS A 394 -21.54 -19.50 -19.00
C LYS A 394 -20.97 -18.09 -18.84
N TYR A 395 -20.56 -17.70 -17.63
CA TYR A 395 -19.97 -16.40 -17.30
C TYR A 395 -18.44 -16.43 -17.19
N LEU A 396 -17.79 -17.57 -17.47
CA LEU A 396 -16.34 -17.63 -17.43
C LEU A 396 -15.72 -16.91 -18.63
N PRO A 397 -14.56 -16.25 -18.45
CA PRO A 397 -13.83 -15.66 -19.56
C PRO A 397 -13.28 -16.75 -20.50
N PRO A 398 -12.95 -16.40 -21.76
CA PRO A 398 -12.37 -17.35 -22.71
C PRO A 398 -11.09 -18.02 -22.16
N MET A 399 -10.91 -19.32 -22.43
CA MET A 399 -9.71 -20.06 -22.03
C MET A 399 -8.44 -19.47 -22.69
N GLY A 400 -7.32 -19.52 -21.97
CA GLY A 400 -6.03 -19.00 -22.44
C GLY A 400 -5.93 -17.46 -22.45
N SER A 401 -6.92 -16.75 -21.89
CA SER A 401 -6.92 -15.30 -21.81
C SER A 401 -6.09 -14.77 -20.62
N ARG A 402 -5.95 -13.44 -20.57
CA ARG A 402 -5.32 -12.68 -19.47
C ARG A 402 -6.11 -12.66 -18.16
N PHE A 403 -7.31 -13.22 -18.15
CA PHE A 403 -8.15 -13.30 -16.96
C PHE A 403 -7.70 -14.49 -16.08
N ARG A 404 -7.70 -14.26 -14.77
CA ARG A 404 -7.58 -15.28 -13.74
C ARG A 404 -8.87 -15.28 -12.94
N VAL A 405 -9.39 -16.46 -12.67
CA VAL A 405 -10.66 -16.63 -11.96
C VAL A 405 -10.38 -17.30 -10.63
N LEU A 406 -10.73 -16.62 -9.55
CA LEU A 406 -10.73 -17.15 -8.20
C LEU A 406 -12.18 -17.41 -7.79
N ILE A 407 -12.48 -18.63 -7.35
CA ILE A 407 -13.81 -19.03 -6.91
C ILE A 407 -13.77 -19.32 -5.42
N THR A 408 -14.70 -18.82 -4.61
CA THR A 408 -14.92 -19.36 -3.27
C THR A 408 -16.17 -20.23 -3.28
N THR A 409 -16.06 -21.45 -2.77
CA THR A 409 -17.19 -22.40 -2.82
C THR A 409 -17.14 -23.38 -1.65
N ARG A 410 -18.31 -23.93 -1.32
CA ARG A 410 -18.43 -25.07 -0.39
C ARG A 410 -18.44 -26.41 -1.13
N SER A 411 -18.51 -26.42 -2.47
CA SER A 411 -18.48 -27.65 -3.23
C SER A 411 -17.11 -28.32 -3.14
N SER A 412 -17.11 -29.63 -2.89
CA SER A 412 -15.91 -30.46 -2.84
C SER A 412 -15.58 -31.13 -4.18
N GLN A 413 -16.54 -31.17 -5.11
CA GLN A 413 -16.35 -31.72 -6.46
C GLN A 413 -16.28 -30.57 -7.45
N LEU A 414 -15.10 -30.36 -8.03
CA LEU A 414 -14.83 -29.26 -8.94
C LEU A 414 -14.08 -29.74 -10.18
N PRO A 415 -14.39 -29.19 -11.36
CA PRO A 415 -13.62 -29.44 -12.57
C PRO A 415 -12.32 -28.62 -12.64
N TYR A 416 -12.01 -27.84 -11.60
CA TYR A 416 -10.87 -26.93 -11.54
C TYR A 416 -9.95 -27.29 -10.37
N PRO A 417 -8.65 -26.97 -10.46
CA PRO A 417 -7.74 -27.02 -9.33
C PRO A 417 -8.30 -26.24 -8.13
N SER A 418 -8.10 -26.78 -6.93
CA SER A 418 -8.64 -26.16 -5.74
C SER A 418 -7.67 -26.19 -4.56
N LEU A 419 -7.76 -25.15 -3.74
CA LEU A 419 -7.11 -25.03 -2.45
C LEU A 419 -8.11 -25.41 -1.35
N PRO A 420 -8.01 -26.61 -0.76
CA PRO A 420 -8.88 -27.02 0.34
C PRO A 420 -8.49 -26.33 1.65
N LEU A 421 -9.20 -25.24 1.97
CA LEU A 421 -8.92 -24.45 3.17
C LEU A 421 -9.46 -25.16 4.42
N GLY A 422 -8.55 -25.42 5.36
CA GLY A 422 -8.84 -26.08 6.64
C GLY A 422 -9.02 -25.11 7.81
N GLU A 423 -9.14 -25.70 8.99
CA GLU A 423 -9.02 -25.01 10.27
C GLU A 423 -7.68 -24.27 10.41
N LEU A 424 -7.61 -23.33 11.34
CA LEU A 424 -6.35 -22.70 11.70
C LEU A 424 -5.49 -23.71 12.48
N PRO A 425 -4.16 -23.70 12.28
CA PRO A 425 -3.25 -24.30 13.24
C PRO A 425 -3.56 -23.80 14.66
N GLU A 426 -3.41 -24.64 15.67
CA GLU A 426 -3.77 -24.29 17.06
C GLU A 426 -3.06 -23.01 17.54
N THR A 427 -1.80 -22.82 17.14
CA THR A 427 -1.02 -21.61 17.43
C THR A 427 -1.63 -20.35 16.80
N GLU A 428 -2.12 -20.44 15.56
CA GLU A 428 -2.80 -19.33 14.87
C GLU A 428 -4.20 -19.08 15.44
N ALA A 429 -4.90 -20.14 15.85
CA ALA A 429 -6.19 -20.03 16.52
C ALA A 429 -6.06 -19.31 17.88
N LEU A 430 -5.03 -19.65 18.66
CA LEU A 430 -4.69 -18.99 19.91
C LEU A 430 -4.26 -17.54 19.69
N GLU A 431 -3.49 -17.28 18.63
CA GLU A 431 -3.11 -15.92 18.26
C GLU A 431 -4.34 -15.08 17.91
N LEU A 432 -5.24 -15.60 17.07
CA LEU A 432 -6.48 -14.91 16.72
C LEU A 432 -7.32 -14.63 17.97
N LEU A 433 -7.45 -15.61 18.87
CA LEU A 433 -8.15 -15.44 20.14
C LEU A 433 -7.51 -14.38 21.02
N ALA A 434 -6.18 -14.32 21.07
CA ALA A 434 -5.43 -13.31 21.81
C ALA A 434 -5.57 -11.90 21.21
N GLN A 435 -5.69 -11.78 19.89
CA GLN A 435 -6.01 -10.51 19.23
C GLN A 435 -7.43 -10.03 19.52
N LEU A 436 -8.38 -10.96 19.69
CA LEU A 436 -9.79 -10.66 19.98
C LEU A 436 -10.05 -10.34 21.44
N LEU A 437 -9.42 -11.08 22.37
CA LEU A 437 -9.68 -11.00 23.81
C LEU A 437 -8.59 -10.29 24.63
N GLY A 438 -7.43 -10.05 24.03
CA GLY A 438 -6.25 -9.47 24.68
C GLY A 438 -5.20 -10.52 25.04
N LYS A 439 -3.93 -10.23 24.71
CA LYS A 439 -2.80 -11.16 24.88
C LYS A 439 -2.57 -11.59 26.32
N GLU A 440 -2.67 -10.65 27.26
CA GLU A 440 -2.43 -10.92 28.69
C GLU A 440 -3.44 -11.92 29.27
N LEU A 441 -4.71 -11.82 28.84
CA LEU A 441 -5.76 -12.71 29.30
C LEU A 441 -5.55 -14.14 28.80
N VAL A 442 -5.28 -14.29 27.50
CA VAL A 442 -5.03 -15.60 26.89
C VAL A 442 -3.77 -16.26 27.46
N GLN A 443 -2.73 -15.48 27.78
CA GLN A 443 -1.52 -16.01 28.41
C GLN A 443 -1.75 -16.47 29.85
N LYS A 444 -2.55 -15.75 30.65
CA LYS A 444 -2.89 -16.15 32.02
C LYS A 444 -3.69 -17.44 32.09
N GLU A 445 -4.54 -17.69 31.10
CA GLU A 445 -5.44 -18.85 31.03
C GLU A 445 -5.17 -19.74 29.81
N LEU A 446 -3.89 -20.00 29.51
CA LEU A 446 -3.49 -20.65 28.26
C LEU A 446 -4.13 -22.04 28.05
N GLU A 447 -4.19 -22.87 29.09
CA GLU A 447 -4.83 -24.19 29.00
C GLU A 447 -6.32 -24.09 28.66
N PHE A 448 -7.03 -23.12 29.24
CA PHE A 448 -8.44 -22.90 28.97
C PHE A 448 -8.64 -22.34 27.56
N ALA A 449 -7.83 -21.37 27.15
CA ALA A 449 -7.85 -20.82 25.80
C ALA A 449 -7.59 -21.90 24.73
N THR A 450 -6.66 -22.82 25.00
CA THR A 450 -6.35 -23.95 24.11
C THR A 450 -7.55 -24.88 23.97
N LYS A 451 -8.18 -25.27 25.09
CA LYS A 451 -9.41 -26.07 25.08
C LYS A 451 -10.55 -25.36 24.34
N LEU A 452 -10.65 -24.03 24.48
CA LEU A 452 -11.66 -23.22 23.80
C LEU A 452 -11.45 -23.20 22.28
N CYS A 453 -10.21 -23.07 21.81
CA CYS A 453 -9.87 -23.18 20.40
C CYS A 453 -10.23 -24.57 19.84
N GLN A 454 -9.88 -25.63 20.56
CA GLN A 454 -10.22 -27.01 20.18
C GLN A 454 -11.74 -27.24 20.15
N PHE A 455 -12.48 -26.66 21.10
CA PHE A 455 -13.93 -26.77 21.18
C PHE A 455 -14.64 -26.19 19.95
N VAL A 456 -14.15 -25.07 19.40
CA VAL A 456 -14.67 -24.50 18.15
C VAL A 456 -14.04 -25.09 16.89
N GLY A 457 -13.23 -26.14 17.04
CA GLY A 457 -12.51 -26.79 15.95
C GLY A 457 -11.52 -25.85 15.25
N CYS A 458 -10.95 -24.88 15.95
CA CYS A 458 -10.00 -23.91 15.42
C CYS A 458 -10.47 -23.17 14.16
N ILE A 459 -11.78 -22.96 14.01
CA ILE A 459 -12.36 -22.22 12.89
C ILE A 459 -12.49 -20.73 13.24
N PRO A 460 -12.05 -19.80 12.36
CA PRO A 460 -12.13 -18.36 12.61
C PRO A 460 -13.52 -17.88 13.06
N LEU A 461 -14.58 -18.31 12.37
CA LEU A 461 -15.96 -17.93 12.72
C LEU A 461 -16.35 -18.35 14.15
N GLY A 462 -15.94 -19.53 14.59
CA GLY A 462 -16.20 -20.01 15.94
C GLY A 462 -15.47 -19.15 16.99
N LEU A 463 -14.23 -18.77 16.71
CA LEU A 463 -13.44 -17.89 17.57
C LEU A 463 -14.05 -16.49 17.68
N TYR A 464 -14.50 -15.89 16.56
CA TYR A 464 -15.22 -14.61 16.58
C TYR A 464 -16.50 -14.68 17.42
N THR A 465 -17.25 -15.79 17.30
CA THR A 465 -18.52 -15.97 18.00
C THR A 465 -18.30 -16.03 19.51
N ILE A 466 -17.33 -16.82 19.98
CA ILE A 466 -17.01 -16.91 21.40
C ILE A 466 -16.49 -15.57 21.94
N ALA A 467 -15.62 -14.89 21.19
CA ALA A 467 -15.12 -13.58 21.60
C ALA A 467 -16.25 -12.55 21.74
N ALA A 468 -17.18 -12.52 20.79
CA ALA A 468 -18.33 -11.61 20.80
C ALA A 468 -19.28 -11.87 21.98
N GLN A 469 -19.47 -13.14 22.37
CA GLN A 469 -20.29 -13.50 23.55
C GLN A 469 -19.68 -12.93 24.83
N ARG A 470 -18.35 -13.04 25.00
CA ARG A 470 -17.65 -12.48 26.18
C ARG A 470 -17.77 -10.96 26.25
N SER A 471 -17.66 -10.26 25.12
CA SER A 471 -17.83 -8.79 25.08
C SER A 471 -19.21 -8.33 25.53
N LYS A 472 -20.26 -9.16 25.37
CA LYS A 472 -21.61 -8.85 25.85
C LYS A 472 -21.78 -9.12 27.34
N SER A 473 -21.15 -10.17 27.87
CA SER A 473 -21.22 -10.56 29.29
C SER A 473 -20.40 -9.66 30.23
N GLY A 474 -19.53 -8.78 29.72
CA GLY A 474 -18.80 -7.78 30.53
C GLY A 474 -19.55 -6.46 30.74
N SER A 475 -20.85 -6.42 30.42
CA SER A 475 -21.72 -5.22 30.48
C SER A 475 -22.72 -5.24 31.64
N THR A 476 -22.54 -6.14 32.62
CA THR A 476 -23.39 -6.29 33.80
C THR A 476 -22.58 -6.17 35.07
#